data_AF-G0NLZ2-F1
#
_entry.id   AF-G0NLZ2-F1
#
_cell.length_a   1.000
_cell.length_b   1.000
_cell.length_c   1.000
_cell.angle_alpha   90.00
_cell.angle_beta   90.00
_cell.angle_gamma   90.00
#
_symmetry.space_group_name_H-M   'P 1'
#
loop_
_entity.id
_entity.type
_entity.pdbx_description
1 polymer ?
#
loop_
_entity_poly.entity_id
_entity_poly.type
_entity_poly.pdbx_seq_one_letter_code
_entity_poly.pdbx_strand_id
1 'polypeptide(L)'
;MSFYIISSNDGRKFRVPANAAKHSETVMECISENNIAPNSPIAMQQPVSGMMLDRIISWCEHHKYGSVPSEITEWDRNLLTTENRIERMNLISAAGLMRIKELKRMSIALFCERETTQDTGFIQLQSKDTHVFQMTLGAAKQSLLLAQILEKLSGKAPVLPIPIDFTSAQLDVVVKWCEHHRGEPISVLDDDGYPFNVLVPEFDKNLLKIGNADLVKVMNAATALEINALIRSATKTWFDRQRSMTQEELSALF
;
A
#
# COMPACT_ATOMS: atom_id res chain seq x y z
N MET A 1 -24.87 34.12 -16.91
CA MET A 1 -24.57 33.29 -15.72
C MET A 1 -23.73 34.11 -14.76
N SER A 2 -24.09 34.12 -13.48
CA SER A 2 -23.30 34.76 -12.41
C SER A 2 -22.01 33.98 -12.16
N PHE A 3 -20.92 34.69 -11.89
CA PHE A 3 -19.62 34.12 -11.56
C PHE A 3 -18.93 34.94 -10.48
N TYR A 4 -17.84 34.44 -9.91
CA TYR A 4 -16.95 35.17 -9.02
C TYR A 4 -15.51 35.04 -9.53
N ILE A 5 -14.63 35.99 -9.17
CA ILE A 5 -13.21 35.93 -9.53
C ILE A 5 -12.41 35.56 -8.29
N ILE A 6 -12.00 34.31 -8.16
CA ILE A 6 -11.25 33.81 -7.01
C ILE A 6 -9.75 33.93 -7.30
N SER A 7 -8.99 34.52 -6.37
CA SER A 7 -7.54 34.63 -6.49
C SER A 7 -6.84 33.63 -5.58
N SER A 8 -5.83 32.92 -6.11
CA SER A 8 -4.91 32.08 -5.33
C SER A 8 -3.85 32.92 -4.63
N ASN A 9 -3.12 32.31 -3.69
CA ASN A 9 -2.05 32.98 -2.95
C ASN A 9 -0.81 33.32 -3.81
N ASP A 10 -0.63 32.63 -4.94
CA ASP A 10 0.42 32.91 -5.95
C ASP A 10 -0.04 33.90 -7.03
N GLY A 11 -1.19 34.56 -6.83
CA GLY A 11 -1.66 35.67 -7.67
C GLY A 11 -2.41 35.27 -8.94
N ARG A 12 -2.64 33.97 -9.20
CA ARG A 12 -3.50 33.52 -10.30
C ARG A 12 -4.96 33.83 -9.99
N LYS A 13 -5.72 34.17 -11.03
CA LYS A 13 -7.14 34.54 -10.92
C LYS A 13 -7.99 33.58 -11.74
N PHE A 14 -9.08 33.12 -11.15
CA PHE A 14 -9.96 32.12 -11.73
C PHE A 14 -11.38 32.66 -11.79
N ARG A 15 -12.01 32.53 -12.95
CA ARG A 15 -13.43 32.83 -13.14
C ARG A 15 -14.23 31.59 -12.77
N VAL A 16 -14.97 31.65 -11.65
CA VAL A 16 -15.71 30.51 -11.10
C VAL A 16 -17.22 30.74 -11.21
N PRO A 17 -17.97 29.89 -11.90
CA PRO A 17 -19.44 29.98 -11.93
C PRO A 17 -20.04 29.95 -10.53
N ALA A 18 -21.09 30.75 -10.28
CA ALA A 18 -21.68 30.87 -8.94
C ALA A 18 -22.23 29.53 -8.41
N ASN A 19 -22.70 28.63 -9.27
CA ASN A 19 -23.12 27.28 -8.90
C ASN A 19 -21.96 26.36 -8.52
N ALA A 20 -20.79 26.53 -9.14
CA ALA A 20 -19.58 25.81 -8.74
C ALA A 20 -19.04 26.34 -7.40
N ALA A 21 -19.06 27.67 -7.22
CA ALA A 21 -18.58 28.32 -5.99
C ALA A 21 -19.33 27.86 -4.72
N LYS A 22 -20.60 27.46 -4.84
CA LYS A 22 -21.43 26.95 -3.73
C LYS A 22 -20.85 25.72 -3.03
N HIS A 23 -19.96 24.97 -3.67
CA HIS A 23 -19.31 23.81 -3.05
C HIS A 23 -18.35 24.19 -1.91
N SER A 24 -17.82 25.42 -1.91
CA SER A 24 -16.88 25.88 -0.89
C SER A 24 -17.62 26.72 0.15
N GLU A 25 -17.74 26.18 1.37
CA GLU A 25 -18.33 26.93 2.49
C GLU A 25 -17.53 28.19 2.79
N THR A 26 -16.20 28.13 2.69
CA THR A 26 -15.31 29.29 2.91
C THR A 26 -15.58 30.42 1.91
N VAL A 27 -15.81 30.09 0.64
CA VAL A 27 -16.16 31.09 -0.38
C VAL A 27 -17.56 31.66 -0.10
N MET A 28 -18.52 30.81 0.25
CA MET A 28 -19.89 31.25 0.54
C MET A 28 -19.99 32.12 1.79
N GLU A 29 -19.24 31.79 2.84
CA GLU A 29 -19.11 32.58 4.07
C GLU A 29 -18.52 33.96 3.74
N CYS A 30 -17.40 34.00 3.01
CA CYS A 30 -16.78 35.26 2.57
C CYS A 30 -17.73 36.14 1.75
N ILE A 31 -18.49 35.55 0.82
CA ILE A 31 -19.50 36.28 0.03
C ILE A 31 -20.57 36.88 0.96
N SER A 32 -21.05 36.11 1.94
CA SER A 32 -22.12 36.53 2.85
C SER A 32 -21.67 37.63 3.82
N GLU A 33 -20.50 37.47 4.45
CA GLU A 33 -19.98 38.41 5.45
C GLU A 33 -19.62 39.76 4.83
N ASN A 34 -19.15 39.76 3.58
CA ASN A 34 -18.69 40.97 2.89
C ASN A 34 -19.71 41.51 1.88
N ASN A 35 -20.91 40.92 1.80
CA ASN A 35 -21.96 41.27 0.82
C ASN A 35 -21.43 41.37 -0.62
N ILE A 36 -20.62 40.39 -1.04
CA ILE A 36 -19.94 40.41 -2.34
C ILE A 36 -20.96 40.17 -3.45
N ALA A 37 -21.15 41.18 -4.32
CA ALA A 37 -22.03 41.05 -5.47
C ALA A 37 -21.48 40.04 -6.50
N PRO A 38 -22.34 39.36 -7.27
CA PRO A 38 -21.91 38.56 -8.41
C PRO A 38 -20.99 39.35 -9.35
N ASN A 39 -20.06 38.64 -9.98
CA ASN A 39 -19.01 39.16 -10.88
C ASN A 39 -17.93 39.99 -10.18
N SER A 40 -17.93 40.05 -8.85
CA SER A 40 -16.90 40.71 -8.05
C SER A 40 -15.74 39.76 -7.72
N PRO A 41 -14.53 40.30 -7.48
CA PRO A 41 -13.40 39.51 -7.01
C PRO A 41 -13.57 39.07 -5.55
N ILE A 42 -13.07 37.87 -5.25
CA ILE A 42 -12.96 37.29 -3.92
C ILE A 42 -11.47 37.12 -3.62
N ALA A 43 -11.00 37.84 -2.61
CA ALA A 43 -9.66 37.69 -2.08
C ALA A 43 -9.66 36.59 -1.01
N MET A 44 -9.22 35.39 -1.37
CA MET A 44 -9.09 34.32 -0.40
C MET A 44 -7.91 34.59 0.53
N GLN A 45 -8.14 34.46 1.84
CA GLN A 45 -7.09 34.52 2.86
C GLN A 45 -6.33 33.18 3.01
N GLN A 46 -6.86 32.11 2.41
CA GLN A 46 -6.31 30.76 2.56
C GLN A 46 -5.09 30.55 1.65
N PRO A 47 -4.02 29.88 2.13
CA PRO A 47 -2.81 29.63 1.35
C PRO A 47 -3.00 28.49 0.33
N VAL A 48 -3.83 28.72 -0.69
CA VAL A 48 -4.08 27.75 -1.77
C VAL A 48 -3.39 28.23 -3.04
N SER A 49 -2.44 27.42 -3.55
CA SER A 49 -1.73 27.72 -4.81
C SER A 49 -2.66 27.65 -6.01
N GLY A 50 -2.34 28.38 -7.07
CA GLY A 50 -3.16 28.40 -8.27
C GLY A 50 -3.24 27.04 -8.95
N MET A 51 -2.22 26.19 -8.83
CA MET A 51 -2.28 24.81 -9.32
C MET A 51 -3.34 23.98 -8.57
N MET A 52 -3.41 24.09 -7.24
CA MET A 52 -4.42 23.36 -6.45
C MET A 52 -5.82 23.95 -6.69
N LEU A 53 -5.91 25.28 -6.74
CA LEU A 53 -7.17 25.98 -6.96
C LEU A 53 -7.77 25.64 -8.34
N ASP A 54 -6.95 25.52 -9.39
CA ASP A 54 -7.38 25.08 -10.72
C ASP A 54 -8.02 23.68 -10.70
N ARG A 55 -7.39 22.71 -10.02
CA ARG A 55 -7.95 21.36 -9.83
C ARG A 55 -9.25 21.39 -9.03
N ILE A 56 -9.30 22.14 -7.93
CA ILE A 56 -10.49 22.28 -7.09
C ILE A 56 -11.65 22.87 -7.89
N ILE A 57 -11.40 23.94 -8.65
CA ILE A 57 -12.42 24.60 -9.47
C ILE A 57 -12.93 23.66 -10.56
N SER A 58 -12.03 22.91 -11.21
CA SER A 58 -12.40 21.90 -12.20
C SER A 58 -13.37 20.88 -11.62
N TRP A 59 -13.10 20.40 -10.39
CA TRP A 59 -14.01 19.51 -9.67
C TRP A 59 -15.35 20.16 -9.35
N CYS A 60 -15.34 21.37 -8.78
CA CYS A 60 -16.56 22.11 -8.45
C CYS A 60 -17.41 22.38 -9.69
N GLU A 61 -16.79 22.62 -10.85
CA GLU A 61 -17.45 22.84 -12.12
C GLU A 61 -18.11 21.58 -12.69
N HIS A 62 -17.44 20.43 -12.56
CA HIS A 62 -18.00 19.16 -13.00
C HIS A 62 -19.23 18.77 -12.16
N HIS A 63 -19.16 18.99 -10.85
CA HIS A 63 -20.23 18.65 -9.91
C HIS A 63 -21.19 19.83 -9.60
N LYS A 64 -21.22 20.89 -10.42
CA LYS A 64 -22.00 22.11 -10.14
C LYS A 64 -23.53 21.96 -10.21
N TYR A 65 -24.01 20.80 -10.66
CA TYR A 65 -25.43 20.50 -10.79
C TYR A 65 -25.77 19.17 -10.10
N GLY A 66 -26.92 19.14 -9.42
CA GLY A 66 -27.39 17.94 -8.71
C GLY A 66 -26.60 17.63 -7.44
N SER A 67 -26.79 16.42 -6.93
CA SER A 67 -26.04 15.88 -5.80
C SER A 67 -24.75 15.23 -6.28
N VAL A 68 -23.65 15.46 -5.55
CA VAL A 68 -22.39 14.75 -5.77
C VAL A 68 -22.62 13.25 -5.53
N PRO A 69 -22.20 12.36 -6.45
CA PRO A 69 -22.31 10.92 -6.26
C PRO A 69 -21.60 10.44 -4.98
N SER A 70 -22.13 9.39 -4.34
CA SER A 70 -21.49 8.77 -3.17
C SER A 70 -20.19 8.05 -3.56
N GLU A 71 -20.21 7.40 -4.72
CA GLU A 71 -19.08 6.68 -5.31
C GLU A 71 -18.14 7.63 -6.07
N ILE A 72 -16.85 7.27 -6.10
CA ILE A 72 -15.83 8.05 -6.81
C ILE A 72 -15.82 7.61 -8.27
N THR A 73 -16.19 8.51 -9.18
CA THR A 73 -16.24 8.21 -10.61
C THR A 73 -14.84 8.08 -11.22
N GLU A 74 -14.75 7.53 -12.43
CA GLU A 74 -13.49 7.50 -13.18
C GLU A 74 -12.97 8.91 -13.48
N TRP A 75 -13.87 9.86 -13.75
CA TRP A 75 -13.49 11.26 -13.97
C TRP A 75 -12.89 11.88 -12.70
N ASP A 76 -13.49 11.62 -11.54
CA ASP A 76 -12.94 12.05 -10.24
C ASP A 76 -11.55 11.45 -10.01
N ARG A 77 -11.37 10.15 -10.30
CA ARG A 77 -10.07 9.48 -10.18
C ARG A 77 -9.02 10.18 -11.03
N ASN A 78 -9.32 10.43 -12.29
CA ASN A 78 -8.38 11.05 -13.22
C ASN A 78 -8.01 12.49 -12.81
N LEU A 79 -8.94 13.26 -12.27
CA LEU A 79 -8.66 14.63 -11.82
C LEU A 79 -7.90 14.67 -10.48
N LEU A 80 -8.29 13.83 -9.53
CA LEU A 80 -7.85 13.92 -8.12
C LEU A 80 -6.58 13.11 -7.83
N THR A 81 -6.16 12.21 -8.73
CA THR A 81 -4.93 11.45 -8.56
C THR A 81 -3.76 11.98 -9.39
N THR A 82 -2.57 11.84 -8.81
CA THR A 82 -1.28 12.17 -9.40
C THR A 82 -0.22 11.25 -8.78
N GLU A 83 0.87 11.00 -9.50
CA GLU A 83 2.03 10.25 -8.99
C GLU A 83 2.69 10.96 -7.81
N ASN A 84 2.71 12.29 -7.83
CA ASN A 84 3.35 13.09 -6.81
C ASN A 84 2.57 13.07 -5.48
N ARG A 85 3.14 12.41 -4.46
CA ARG A 85 2.55 12.28 -3.12
C ARG A 85 2.30 13.63 -2.45
N ILE A 86 3.22 14.57 -2.60
CA ILE A 86 3.11 15.92 -2.00
C ILE A 86 1.92 16.66 -2.62
N GLU A 87 1.72 16.54 -3.93
CA GLU A 87 0.53 17.13 -4.58
C GLU A 87 -0.78 16.52 -4.09
N ARG A 88 -0.85 15.21 -3.87
CA ARG A 88 -2.06 14.57 -3.29
C ARG A 88 -2.36 15.12 -1.89
N MET A 89 -1.33 15.25 -1.05
CA MET A 89 -1.46 15.84 0.29
C MET A 89 -1.89 17.32 0.23
N ASN A 90 -1.32 18.09 -0.70
CA ASN A 90 -1.68 19.48 -0.91
C ASN A 90 -3.13 19.64 -1.35
N LEU A 91 -3.64 18.74 -2.21
CA LEU A 91 -5.04 18.74 -2.63
C LEU A 91 -5.99 18.48 -1.46
N ILE A 92 -5.70 17.49 -0.61
CA ILE A 92 -6.48 17.21 0.61
C ILE A 92 -6.50 18.42 1.54
N SER A 93 -5.33 19.02 1.75
CA SER A 93 -5.17 20.19 2.61
C SER A 93 -5.95 21.38 2.07
N ALA A 94 -5.82 21.69 0.78
CA ALA A 94 -6.52 22.78 0.12
C ALA A 94 -8.04 22.58 0.11
N ALA A 95 -8.53 21.37 -0.18
CA ALA A 95 -9.96 21.04 -0.07
C ALA A 95 -10.49 21.21 1.37
N GLY A 96 -9.65 20.93 2.37
CA GLY A 96 -9.93 21.20 3.78
C GLY A 96 -10.01 22.69 4.12
N LEU A 97 -9.05 23.48 3.65
CA LEU A 97 -9.02 24.93 3.86
C LEU A 97 -10.21 25.63 3.19
N MET A 98 -10.64 25.14 2.02
CA MET A 98 -11.82 25.62 1.30
C MET A 98 -13.13 25.00 1.80
N ARG A 99 -13.06 24.09 2.78
CA ARG A 99 -14.20 23.39 3.38
C ARG A 99 -15.14 22.72 2.35
N ILE A 100 -14.56 22.06 1.35
CA ILE A 100 -15.32 21.30 0.35
C ILE A 100 -15.37 19.84 0.79
N LYS A 101 -16.45 19.47 1.51
CA LYS A 101 -16.55 18.18 2.21
C LYS A 101 -16.36 16.96 1.30
N GLU A 102 -17.09 16.90 0.19
CA GLU A 102 -17.05 15.73 -0.70
C GLU A 102 -15.72 15.61 -1.44
N LEU A 103 -15.18 16.72 -1.95
CA LEU A 103 -13.84 16.75 -2.56
C LEU A 103 -12.76 16.28 -1.58
N LYS A 104 -12.80 16.75 -0.34
CA LYS A 104 -11.86 16.32 0.71
C LYS A 104 -12.01 14.83 0.99
N ARG A 105 -13.25 14.32 1.15
CA ARG A 105 -13.53 12.90 1.36
C ARG A 105 -12.98 12.03 0.23
N MET A 106 -13.27 12.39 -1.02
CA MET A 106 -12.81 11.65 -2.20
C MET A 106 -11.28 11.70 -2.32
N SER A 107 -10.67 12.87 -2.11
CA SER A 107 -9.21 13.02 -2.15
C SER A 107 -8.51 12.19 -1.08
N ILE A 108 -9.07 12.12 0.14
CA ILE A 108 -8.57 11.26 1.21
C ILE A 108 -8.70 9.78 0.82
N ALA A 109 -9.86 9.37 0.32
CA ALA A 109 -10.09 7.99 -0.10
C ALA A 109 -9.07 7.56 -1.16
N LEU A 110 -8.87 8.36 -2.21
CA LEU A 110 -7.91 8.08 -3.28
C LEU A 110 -6.44 8.12 -2.82
N PHE A 111 -6.12 9.01 -1.89
CA PHE A 111 -4.81 9.03 -1.24
C PHE A 111 -4.58 7.74 -0.46
N CYS A 112 -5.53 7.36 0.40
CA CYS A 112 -5.46 6.11 1.16
C CYS A 112 -5.36 4.89 0.23
N GLU A 113 -6.16 4.79 -0.83
CA GLU A 113 -6.04 3.72 -1.83
C GLU A 113 -4.61 3.62 -2.36
N ARG A 114 -3.99 4.74 -2.75
CA ARG A 114 -2.59 4.73 -3.23
C ARG A 114 -1.55 4.43 -2.16
N GLU A 115 -1.70 4.97 -0.96
CA GLU A 115 -0.78 4.64 0.14
C GLU A 115 -0.98 3.19 0.61
N THR A 116 -2.14 2.58 0.42
CA THR A 116 -2.33 1.13 0.64
C THR A 116 -1.75 0.28 -0.49
N THR A 117 -1.58 0.84 -1.69
CA THR A 117 -0.83 0.19 -2.80
C THR A 117 0.69 0.38 -2.70
N GLN A 118 1.18 1.31 -1.89
CA GLN A 118 2.59 1.46 -1.57
C GLN A 118 2.86 0.80 -0.21
N ASP A 119 3.55 -0.34 -0.20
CA ASP A 119 3.84 -1.20 0.97
C ASP A 119 4.46 -0.47 2.20
N THR A 120 3.69 0.30 2.97
CA THR A 120 4.18 0.96 4.21
C THR A 120 3.57 0.40 5.49
N GLY A 121 2.78 -0.67 5.41
CA GLY A 121 2.29 -1.40 6.58
C GLY A 121 3.26 -2.50 7.01
N PHE A 122 3.29 -2.79 8.31
CA PHE A 122 3.96 -3.97 8.87
C PHE A 122 2.93 -4.90 9.51
N ILE A 123 3.18 -6.19 9.45
CA ILE A 123 2.50 -7.19 10.28
C ILE A 123 3.45 -7.69 11.36
N GLN A 124 2.86 -8.18 12.45
CA GLN A 124 3.58 -8.82 13.53
C GLN A 124 3.29 -10.32 13.53
N LEU A 125 4.35 -11.14 13.61
CA LEU A 125 4.25 -12.58 13.81
C LEU A 125 4.81 -12.91 15.18
N GLN A 126 4.12 -13.74 15.96
CA GLN A 126 4.61 -14.24 17.24
C GLN A 126 5.02 -15.70 17.09
N SER A 127 6.28 -16.01 17.39
CA SER A 127 6.79 -17.38 17.40
C SER A 127 6.30 -18.17 18.61
N LYS A 128 6.48 -19.49 18.57
CA LYS A 128 6.16 -20.44 19.65
C LYS A 128 6.86 -20.10 20.98
N ASP A 129 8.08 -19.60 20.90
CA ASP A 129 8.90 -19.13 22.03
C ASP A 129 8.65 -17.63 22.35
N THR A 130 7.49 -17.11 21.94
CA THR A 130 6.95 -15.78 22.27
C THR A 130 7.69 -14.57 21.70
N HIS A 131 8.69 -14.78 20.84
CA HIS A 131 9.36 -13.68 20.15
C HIS A 131 8.45 -13.07 19.09
N VAL A 132 8.47 -11.74 18.97
CA VAL A 132 7.64 -11.01 17.99
C VAL A 132 8.52 -10.49 16.87
N PHE A 133 8.24 -10.94 15.65
CA PHE A 133 8.86 -10.48 14.42
C PHE A 133 7.98 -9.43 13.76
N GLN A 134 8.61 -8.47 13.11
CA GLN A 134 7.95 -7.48 12.27
C GLN A 134 8.37 -7.71 10.81
N MET A 135 7.40 -7.77 9.91
CA MET A 135 7.64 -7.85 8.46
C MET A 135 6.72 -6.90 7.69
N THR A 136 7.17 -6.43 6.55
CA THR A 136 6.40 -5.59 5.64
C THR A 136 5.22 -6.37 5.04
N LEU A 137 4.15 -5.65 4.66
CA LEU A 137 3.04 -6.28 3.93
C LEU A 137 3.49 -6.93 2.61
N GLY A 138 4.46 -6.32 1.92
CA GLY A 138 5.05 -6.88 0.70
C GLY A 138 5.78 -8.21 0.94
N ALA A 139 6.49 -8.33 2.07
CA ALA A 139 7.12 -9.58 2.48
C ALA A 139 6.06 -10.63 2.86
N ALA A 140 5.02 -10.23 3.60
CA ALA A 140 3.92 -11.12 4.00
C ALA A 140 3.20 -11.74 2.79
N LYS A 141 3.10 -11.04 1.67
CA LYS A 141 2.50 -11.55 0.42
C LYS A 141 3.27 -12.71 -0.21
N GLN A 142 4.53 -12.95 0.16
CA GLN A 142 5.28 -14.15 -0.28
C GLN A 142 4.71 -15.45 0.33
N SER A 143 3.98 -15.34 1.44
CA SER A 143 3.22 -16.45 2.02
C SER A 143 1.78 -16.41 1.51
N LEU A 144 1.33 -17.51 0.89
CA LEU A 144 -0.04 -17.60 0.40
C LEU A 144 -1.05 -17.50 1.56
N LEU A 145 -0.75 -18.14 2.70
CA LEU A 145 -1.56 -18.05 3.91
C LEU A 145 -1.67 -16.62 4.45
N LEU A 146 -0.54 -15.91 4.60
CA LEU A 146 -0.54 -14.54 5.10
C LEU A 146 -1.21 -13.58 4.12
N ALA A 147 -1.03 -13.79 2.80
CA ALA A 147 -1.73 -13.03 1.77
C ALA A 147 -3.26 -13.15 1.90
N GLN A 148 -3.78 -14.36 2.09
CA GLN A 148 -5.21 -14.60 2.31
C GLN A 148 -5.73 -13.95 3.60
N ILE A 149 -4.93 -13.98 4.68
CA ILE A 149 -5.27 -13.29 5.94
C ILE A 149 -5.37 -11.78 5.70
N LEU A 150 -4.38 -11.20 5.01
CA LEU A 150 -4.37 -9.77 4.70
C LEU A 150 -5.53 -9.37 3.78
N GLU A 151 -5.89 -10.19 2.80
CA GLU A 151 -7.04 -9.96 1.92
C GLU A 151 -8.34 -9.90 2.72
N LYS A 152 -8.57 -10.84 3.64
CA LYS A 152 -9.72 -10.82 4.56
C LYS A 152 -9.79 -9.58 5.45
N LEU A 153 -8.63 -8.96 5.73
CA LEU A 153 -8.50 -7.71 6.48
C LEU A 153 -8.49 -6.47 5.58
N SER A 154 -8.80 -6.62 4.28
CA SER A 154 -8.75 -5.55 3.27
C SER A 154 -7.38 -4.84 3.22
N GLY A 155 -6.30 -5.63 3.30
CA GLY A 155 -4.92 -5.15 3.26
C GLY A 155 -4.43 -4.47 4.54
N LYS A 156 -5.22 -4.49 5.62
CA LYS A 156 -4.84 -3.90 6.90
C LYS A 156 -4.03 -4.89 7.74
N ALA A 157 -3.04 -4.36 8.46
CA ALA A 157 -2.31 -5.14 9.45
C ALA A 157 -3.23 -5.60 10.59
N PRO A 158 -3.13 -6.85 11.05
CA PRO A 158 -3.82 -7.31 12.25
C PRO A 158 -3.45 -6.47 13.48
N VAL A 159 -4.40 -6.28 14.40
CA VAL A 159 -4.17 -5.52 15.65
C VAL A 159 -3.26 -6.29 16.62
N LEU A 160 -3.31 -7.62 16.59
CA LEU A 160 -2.51 -8.49 17.43
C LEU A 160 -1.50 -9.28 16.57
N PRO A 161 -0.34 -9.65 17.12
CA PRO A 161 0.59 -10.55 16.45
C PRO A 161 -0.09 -11.86 16.02
N ILE A 162 0.19 -12.31 14.80
CA ILE A 162 -0.28 -13.61 14.31
C ILE A 162 0.57 -14.71 14.95
N PRO A 163 -0.01 -15.62 15.75
CA PRO A 163 0.75 -16.70 16.36
C PRO A 163 1.13 -17.76 15.33
N ILE A 164 2.40 -18.16 15.31
CA ILE A 164 2.98 -19.16 14.43
C ILE A 164 3.67 -20.22 15.29
N ASP A 165 3.30 -21.50 15.13
CA ASP A 165 3.82 -22.62 15.95
C ASP A 165 5.23 -23.10 15.55
N PHE A 166 6.13 -22.14 15.32
CA PHE A 166 7.54 -22.36 15.00
C PHE A 166 8.42 -21.51 15.91
N THR A 167 9.64 -21.95 16.19
CA THR A 167 10.57 -21.22 17.06
C THR A 167 11.08 -19.95 16.40
N SER A 168 11.57 -19.01 17.20
CA SER A 168 12.16 -17.76 16.72
C SER A 168 13.30 -18.01 15.72
N ALA A 169 14.16 -19.02 15.96
CA ALA A 169 15.25 -19.37 15.05
C ALA A 169 14.77 -19.80 13.65
N GLN A 170 13.67 -20.54 13.58
CA GLN A 170 13.07 -20.96 12.29
C GLN A 170 12.42 -19.76 11.60
N LEU A 171 11.65 -18.98 12.36
CA LEU A 171 10.88 -17.87 11.83
C LEU A 171 11.78 -16.71 11.38
N ASP A 172 12.93 -16.48 12.01
CA ASP A 172 13.92 -15.48 11.61
C ASP A 172 14.43 -15.71 10.17
N VAL A 173 14.73 -16.96 9.82
CA VAL A 173 15.15 -17.32 8.45
C VAL A 173 14.01 -17.06 7.45
N VAL A 174 12.79 -17.47 7.79
CA VAL A 174 11.61 -17.28 6.94
C VAL A 174 11.33 -15.79 6.72
N VAL A 175 11.33 -14.98 7.78
CA VAL A 175 11.09 -13.54 7.72
C VAL A 175 12.15 -12.85 6.86
N LYS A 176 13.44 -13.17 7.06
CA LYS A 176 14.53 -12.62 6.25
C LYS A 176 14.41 -12.96 4.77
N TRP A 177 13.99 -14.19 4.47
CA TRP A 177 13.75 -14.60 3.10
C TRP A 177 12.60 -13.81 2.47
N CYS A 178 11.45 -13.73 3.14
CA CYS A 178 10.30 -12.98 2.64
C CYS A 178 10.60 -11.49 2.43
N GLU A 179 11.40 -10.88 3.31
CA GLU A 179 11.82 -9.47 3.18
C GLU A 179 12.74 -9.24 1.99
N HIS A 180 13.65 -10.17 1.70
CA HIS A 180 14.52 -10.06 0.55
C HIS A 180 13.74 -10.17 -0.76
N HIS A 181 12.80 -11.11 -0.82
CA HIS A 181 11.98 -11.40 -2.01
C HIS A 181 10.67 -10.62 -2.05
N ARG A 182 10.51 -9.56 -1.25
CA ARG A 182 9.26 -8.78 -1.21
C ARG A 182 8.93 -8.19 -2.58
N GLY A 183 7.69 -8.34 -3.01
CA GLY A 183 7.21 -7.84 -4.31
C GLY A 183 7.63 -8.68 -5.53
N GLU A 184 8.42 -9.73 -5.36
CA GLU A 184 8.63 -10.72 -6.43
C GLU A 184 7.34 -11.51 -6.73
N PRO A 185 7.14 -11.99 -7.97
CA PRO A 185 5.98 -12.80 -8.31
C PRO A 185 5.85 -14.03 -7.40
N ILE A 186 4.67 -14.24 -6.84
CA ILE A 186 4.40 -15.43 -6.01
C ILE A 186 4.57 -16.67 -6.89
N SER A 187 5.49 -17.55 -6.49
CA SER A 187 5.70 -18.80 -7.19
C SER A 187 4.51 -19.73 -6.94
N VAL A 188 3.67 -19.91 -7.95
CA VAL A 188 2.65 -20.95 -7.96
C VAL A 188 3.35 -22.30 -8.16
N LEU A 189 2.90 -23.36 -7.47
CA LEU A 189 3.37 -24.70 -7.77
C LEU A 189 2.89 -25.06 -9.18
N ASP A 190 3.72 -24.87 -10.21
CA ASP A 190 3.51 -25.54 -11.48
C ASP A 190 3.67 -27.04 -11.24
N ASP A 191 2.59 -27.80 -11.46
CA ASP A 191 2.48 -29.24 -11.22
C ASP A 191 3.50 -30.06 -12.07
N ASP A 192 4.03 -29.45 -13.14
CA ASP A 192 4.86 -30.11 -14.15
C ASP A 192 6.38 -29.86 -13.98
N GLY A 193 6.78 -29.00 -13.03
CA GLY A 193 8.17 -28.58 -12.85
C GLY A 193 8.90 -29.41 -11.79
N TYR A 194 9.74 -30.35 -12.21
CA TYR A 194 10.65 -31.10 -11.32
C TYR A 194 11.38 -30.13 -10.35
N PRO A 195 11.30 -30.32 -9.01
CA PRO A 195 11.77 -29.36 -8.00
C PRO A 195 13.29 -29.10 -8.02
N PHE A 196 14.04 -29.84 -8.85
CA PHE A 196 15.50 -29.83 -8.88
C PHE A 196 16.12 -28.92 -9.96
N ASN A 197 15.34 -28.32 -10.85
CA ASN A 197 15.86 -27.43 -11.91
C ASN A 197 15.93 -25.95 -11.50
N VAL A 198 15.56 -25.61 -10.25
CA VAL A 198 15.61 -24.23 -9.74
C VAL A 198 17.06 -23.84 -9.42
N LEU A 199 17.49 -22.71 -9.98
CA LEU A 199 18.76 -22.08 -9.62
C LEU A 199 18.55 -21.30 -8.32
N VAL A 200 19.20 -21.74 -7.24
CA VAL A 200 19.13 -21.07 -5.93
C VAL A 200 19.93 -19.77 -6.00
N PRO A 201 19.32 -18.59 -5.75
CA PRO A 201 20.04 -17.32 -5.71
C PRO A 201 21.16 -17.29 -4.66
N GLU A 202 22.13 -16.41 -4.84
CA GLU A 202 23.28 -16.33 -3.92
C GLU A 202 22.87 -15.89 -2.50
N PHE A 203 21.86 -15.03 -2.38
CA PHE A 203 21.29 -14.67 -1.09
C PHE A 203 20.73 -15.91 -0.37
N ASP A 204 19.91 -16.71 -1.07
CA ASP A 204 19.31 -17.94 -0.55
C ASP A 204 20.36 -18.96 -0.11
N LYS A 205 21.42 -19.16 -0.91
CA LYS A 205 22.50 -20.08 -0.53
C LYS A 205 23.16 -19.67 0.78
N ASN A 206 23.38 -18.37 0.98
CA ASN A 206 24.00 -17.84 2.19
C ASN A 206 23.05 -17.89 3.38
N LEU A 207 21.78 -17.53 3.19
CA LEU A 207 20.75 -17.57 4.23
C LEU A 207 20.47 -19.02 4.69
N LEU A 208 20.43 -19.97 3.74
CA LEU A 208 20.16 -21.39 3.99
C LEU A 208 21.42 -22.17 4.37
N LYS A 209 22.56 -21.51 4.60
CA LYS A 209 23.82 -22.12 5.07
C LYS A 209 23.76 -22.48 6.56
N ILE A 210 22.72 -23.22 6.94
CA ILE A 210 22.44 -23.74 8.28
C ILE A 210 22.55 -25.27 8.30
N GLY A 211 22.58 -25.89 9.49
CA GLY A 211 22.65 -27.35 9.60
C GLY A 211 21.44 -28.06 8.96
N ASN A 212 21.61 -29.30 8.50
CA ASN A 212 20.54 -30.04 7.81
C ASN A 212 19.27 -30.19 8.66
N ALA A 213 19.41 -30.42 9.97
CA ALA A 213 18.28 -30.49 10.90
C ALA A 213 17.52 -29.16 10.98
N ASP A 214 18.22 -28.03 10.97
CA ASP A 214 17.59 -26.71 11.00
C ASP A 214 17.03 -26.32 9.63
N LEU A 215 17.65 -26.77 8.54
CA LEU A 215 17.12 -26.59 7.19
C LEU A 215 15.78 -27.31 6.99
N VAL A 216 15.65 -28.56 7.48
CA VAL A 216 14.37 -29.30 7.47
C VAL A 216 13.31 -28.58 8.31
N LYS A 217 13.70 -28.03 9.47
CA LYS A 217 12.80 -27.22 10.30
C LYS A 217 12.33 -25.94 9.59
N VAL A 218 13.21 -25.23 8.88
CA VAL A 218 12.85 -24.06 8.07
C VAL A 218 11.93 -24.46 6.92
N MET A 219 12.18 -25.60 6.27
CA MET A 219 11.30 -26.14 5.23
C MET A 219 9.89 -26.41 5.76
N ASN A 220 9.77 -27.00 6.95
CA ASN A 220 8.46 -27.23 7.59
C ASN A 220 7.73 -25.91 7.92
N ALA A 221 8.45 -24.89 8.40
CA ALA A 221 7.89 -23.57 8.64
C ALA A 221 7.41 -22.90 7.35
N ALA A 222 8.21 -22.99 6.28
CA ALA A 222 7.85 -22.48 4.95
C ALA A 222 6.63 -23.19 4.37
N THR A 223 6.51 -24.51 4.56
CA THR A 223 5.33 -25.30 4.17
C THR A 223 4.07 -24.86 4.93
N ALA A 224 4.15 -24.68 6.24
CA ALA A 224 3.02 -24.22 7.04
C ALA A 224 2.56 -22.79 6.70
N LEU A 225 3.47 -21.95 6.21
CA LEU A 225 3.17 -20.60 5.71
C LEU A 225 2.91 -20.58 4.20
N GLU A 226 2.94 -21.72 3.52
CA GLU A 226 2.73 -21.85 2.07
C GLU A 226 3.65 -20.93 1.23
N ILE A 227 4.95 -20.94 1.51
CA ILE A 227 5.98 -20.15 0.79
C ILE A 227 6.73 -21.06 -0.19
N ASN A 228 6.12 -21.33 -1.36
CA ASN A 228 6.61 -22.34 -2.32
C ASN A 228 8.04 -22.10 -2.81
N ALA A 229 8.43 -20.85 -3.07
CA ALA A 229 9.77 -20.51 -3.53
C ALA A 229 10.84 -20.86 -2.48
N LEU A 230 10.59 -20.55 -1.21
CA LEU A 230 11.48 -20.94 -0.10
C LEU A 230 11.54 -22.46 0.07
N ILE A 231 10.42 -23.17 -0.05
CA ILE A 231 10.40 -24.64 -0.01
C ILE A 231 11.29 -25.22 -1.12
N ARG A 232 11.21 -24.70 -2.35
CA ARG A 232 12.06 -25.13 -3.47
C ARG A 232 13.54 -24.83 -3.23
N SER A 233 13.88 -23.61 -2.82
CA SER A 233 15.27 -23.21 -2.51
C SER A 233 15.87 -24.08 -1.38
N ALA A 234 15.11 -24.32 -0.32
CA ALA A 234 15.52 -25.18 0.79
C ALA A 234 15.67 -26.65 0.36
N THR A 235 14.73 -27.18 -0.43
CA THR A 235 14.75 -28.56 -0.92
C THR A 235 15.94 -28.80 -1.83
N LYS A 236 16.20 -27.88 -2.76
CA LYS A 236 17.36 -27.95 -3.66
C LYS A 236 18.67 -27.90 -2.86
N THR A 237 18.77 -26.98 -1.91
CA THR A 237 19.96 -26.85 -1.04
C THR A 237 20.20 -28.11 -0.22
N TRP A 238 19.16 -28.70 0.35
CA TRP A 238 19.26 -29.96 1.09
C TRP A 238 19.71 -31.11 0.18
N PHE A 239 19.07 -31.27 -0.99
CA PHE A 239 19.39 -32.32 -1.96
C PHE A 239 20.82 -32.23 -2.49
N ASP A 240 21.31 -31.04 -2.82
CA ASP A 240 22.68 -30.84 -3.29
C ASP A 240 23.72 -31.25 -2.24
N ARG A 241 23.42 -31.05 -0.96
CA ARG A 241 24.28 -31.52 0.13
C ARG A 241 24.30 -33.04 0.20
N GLN A 242 23.13 -33.68 0.09
CA GLN A 242 23.06 -35.15 0.12
C GLN A 242 23.85 -35.80 -1.02
N ARG A 243 23.88 -35.18 -2.21
CA ARG A 243 24.69 -35.67 -3.35
C ARG A 243 26.19 -35.70 -3.08
N SER A 244 26.67 -34.92 -2.12
CA SER A 244 28.09 -34.85 -1.76
C SER A 244 28.46 -35.74 -0.56
N MET A 245 27.49 -36.44 0.05
CA MET A 245 27.71 -37.29 1.21
C MET A 245 28.08 -38.72 0.80
N THR A 246 28.87 -39.39 1.64
CA THR A 246 29.18 -40.82 1.51
C THR A 246 27.97 -41.68 1.92
N GLN A 247 27.98 -42.96 1.52
CA GLN A 247 26.90 -43.89 1.86
C GLN A 247 26.73 -44.07 3.39
N GLU A 248 27.83 -44.07 4.13
CA GLU A 248 27.83 -44.18 5.60
C GLU A 248 27.22 -42.93 6.26
N GLU A 249 27.56 -41.74 5.78
CA GLU A 249 26.98 -40.49 6.28
C GLU A 249 25.48 -40.37 5.93
N LEU A 250 25.08 -40.85 4.76
CA LEU A 250 23.66 -40.90 4.36
C LEU A 250 22.87 -41.85 5.26
N SER A 251 23.41 -43.03 5.59
CA SER A 251 22.77 -43.97 6.51
C SER A 251 22.64 -43.44 7.93
N ALA A 252 23.48 -42.49 8.36
CA ALA A 252 23.39 -41.88 9.69
C ALA A 252 22.30 -40.78 9.79
N LEU A 253 21.69 -40.38 8.67
CA LEU A 253 20.62 -39.36 8.64
C LEU A 253 19.20 -39.93 8.83
N PHE A 254 19.02 -41.24 8.64
CA PHE A 254 17.74 -41.95 8.67
C PHE A 254 17.75 -43.06 9.72
#